data_AF-A0A8D0GPK6-F1
#
_entry.id   AF-A0A8D0GPK6-F1
#
_cell.length_a   1.000
_cell.length_b   1.000
_cell.length_c   1.000
_cell.angle_alpha   90.00
_cell.angle_beta   90.00
_cell.angle_gamma   90.00
#
_symmetry.space_group_name_H-M   'P 1'
#
loop_
_entity.id
_entity.type
_entity.pdbx_description
1 polymer ?
#
loop_
_entity_poly.entity_id
_entity_poly.type
_entity_poly.pdbx_seq_one_letter_code
_entity_poly.pdbx_strand_id
1 'polypeptide(L)'
;LLCGKHSTQETWDRLKERSVPYGWHGLSYAAIASTLRLLNNSANGRLFGAARFPEGCVRCAVVGNGGILNGSRQGKEIDAHDFVFRLNGAVIKGFEEDVGTKISFYGFTVNTMKNSLLAYKEYGFTQIPQGKVYIFIPSDMRDYVMLKSAVLGIPVPDGYDKEIINTQYGYLYMPSTGALMLLTALHTCDQVSAYGFITDNYRQFSDHYYEREKKPLVFYANHDMLLEAELWKSFHRTGIMTLYQR
;
A
#
# COMPACT_ATOMS: atom_id res chain seq x y z
N LEU A 1 1.10 -12.91 5.00
CA LEU A 1 1.63 -11.83 5.85
C LEU A 1 2.80 -12.35 6.68
N LEU A 2 3.85 -11.54 6.82
CA LEU A 2 4.99 -11.85 7.69
C LEU A 2 4.57 -11.64 9.16
N CYS A 3 4.89 -12.60 10.03
CA CYS A 3 4.49 -12.61 11.44
C CYS A 3 5.45 -13.48 12.26
N GLY A 4 5.23 -13.58 13.58
CA GLY A 4 6.17 -14.17 14.53
C GLY A 4 6.58 -15.62 14.23
N LYS A 5 5.72 -16.43 13.59
CA LYS A 5 6.07 -17.80 13.17
C LYS A 5 7.23 -17.88 12.18
N HIS A 6 7.52 -16.77 11.49
CA HIS A 6 8.61 -16.66 10.51
C HIS A 6 9.90 -16.13 11.14
N SER A 7 9.93 -15.87 12.45
CA SER A 7 11.14 -15.47 13.18
C SER A 7 12.02 -16.69 13.50
N THR A 8 12.32 -17.51 12.49
CA THR A 8 13.18 -18.69 12.61
C THR A 8 14.57 -18.43 12.05
N GLN A 9 15.58 -19.16 12.56
CA GLN A 9 16.95 -19.08 12.07
C GLN A 9 17.04 -19.45 10.58
N GLU A 10 16.31 -20.49 10.16
CA GLU A 10 16.21 -20.90 8.75
C GLU A 10 15.67 -19.78 7.85
N THR A 11 14.61 -19.09 8.30
CA THR A 11 14.05 -17.96 7.54
C THR A 11 15.06 -16.82 7.43
N TRP A 12 15.79 -16.54 8.52
CA TRP A 12 16.86 -15.54 8.53
C TRP A 12 17.97 -15.87 7.55
N ASP A 13 18.52 -17.08 7.63
CA ASP A 13 19.64 -17.49 6.78
C ASP A 13 19.29 -17.48 5.29
N ARG A 14 18.03 -17.74 4.94
CA ARG A 14 17.55 -17.63 3.57
C ARG A 14 17.35 -16.19 3.10
N LEU A 15 16.87 -15.29 3.97
CA LEU A 15 16.50 -13.92 3.58
C LEU A 15 17.64 -12.91 3.71
N LYS A 16 18.65 -13.16 4.55
CA LYS A 16 19.82 -12.26 4.72
C LYS A 16 20.67 -12.10 3.45
N GLU A 17 20.50 -12.97 2.46
CA GLU A 17 21.23 -12.93 1.19
C GLU A 17 20.53 -12.08 0.11
N ARG A 18 19.32 -11.55 0.37
CA ARG A 18 18.55 -10.75 -0.58
C ARG A 18 18.25 -9.37 -0.02
N SER A 19 18.41 -8.33 -0.83
CA SER A 19 18.05 -6.96 -0.44
C SER A 19 16.54 -6.81 -0.22
N VAL A 20 16.15 -5.87 0.65
CA VAL A 20 14.76 -5.41 0.78
C VAL A 20 14.20 -4.93 -0.57
N PRO A 21 12.92 -5.16 -0.90
CA PRO A 21 11.90 -5.81 -0.07
C PRO A 21 11.89 -7.35 -0.14
N TYR A 22 12.86 -7.97 -0.82
CA TYR A 22 12.89 -9.41 -1.08
C TYR A 22 13.63 -10.23 -0.01
N GLY A 23 14.27 -9.55 0.94
CA GLY A 23 14.99 -10.14 2.06
C GLY A 23 15.51 -9.07 3.02
N TRP A 24 16.58 -9.40 3.73
CA TRP A 24 17.13 -8.63 4.85
C TRP A 24 18.64 -8.39 4.73
N HIS A 25 19.18 -8.44 3.53
CA HIS A 25 20.60 -8.19 3.31
C HIS A 25 21.02 -6.82 3.85
N GLY A 26 22.11 -6.82 4.62
CA GLY A 26 22.63 -5.63 5.29
C GLY A 26 21.79 -5.11 6.47
N LEU A 27 20.69 -5.79 6.84
CA LEU A 27 19.83 -5.37 7.94
C LEU A 27 20.22 -6.07 9.27
N SER A 28 19.94 -5.40 10.39
CA SER A 28 20.20 -5.95 11.74
C SER A 28 19.22 -7.08 12.09
N TYR A 29 19.77 -8.28 12.38
CA TYR A 29 19.01 -9.41 12.89
C TYR A 29 18.21 -9.05 14.14
N ALA A 30 18.86 -8.39 15.10
CA ALA A 30 18.24 -8.03 16.37
C ALA A 30 17.02 -7.13 16.16
N ALA A 31 17.11 -6.16 15.24
CA ALA A 31 15.99 -5.29 14.92
C ALA A 31 14.82 -6.09 14.35
N ILE A 32 15.05 -6.87 13.29
CA ILE A 32 14.01 -7.65 12.59
C ILE A 32 13.38 -8.70 13.52
N ALA A 33 14.20 -9.49 14.21
CA ALA A 33 13.71 -10.53 15.11
C ALA A 33 12.89 -9.91 16.26
N SER A 34 13.33 -8.77 16.82
CA SER A 34 12.57 -8.09 17.87
C SER A 34 11.22 -7.56 17.38
N THR A 35 11.13 -7.07 16.14
CA THR A 35 9.85 -6.66 15.53
C THR A 35 8.94 -7.85 15.29
N LEU A 36 9.45 -8.95 14.69
CA LEU A 36 8.63 -10.11 14.38
C LEU A 36 8.09 -10.82 15.62
N ARG A 37 8.85 -10.83 16.73
CA ARG A 37 8.38 -11.38 18.01
C ARG A 37 7.15 -10.67 18.56
N LEU A 38 6.96 -9.39 18.25
CA LEU A 38 5.74 -8.65 18.62
C LEU A 38 4.52 -9.08 17.79
N LEU A 39 4.75 -9.74 16.65
CA LEU A 39 3.70 -10.21 15.75
C LEU A 39 3.38 -11.70 15.98
N ASN A 40 3.50 -12.20 17.21
CA ASN A 40 3.29 -13.61 17.55
C ASN A 40 1.81 -14.03 17.62
N ASN A 41 0.87 -13.09 17.74
CA ASN A 41 -0.55 -13.39 17.74
C ASN A 41 -0.97 -14.02 16.38
N SER A 42 -1.71 -15.12 16.43
CA SER A 42 -2.22 -15.84 15.25
C SER A 42 -2.98 -14.94 14.27
N ALA A 43 -3.65 -13.89 14.76
CA ALA A 43 -4.35 -12.92 13.95
C ALA A 43 -3.42 -12.16 12.98
N ASN A 44 -2.15 -11.94 13.33
CA ASN A 44 -1.17 -11.24 12.48
C ASN A 44 -0.83 -12.03 11.20
N GLY A 45 -1.14 -13.33 11.16
CA GLY A 45 -0.93 -14.15 9.98
C GLY A 45 -1.99 -13.97 8.90
N ARG A 46 -3.07 -13.23 9.15
CA ARG A 46 -4.23 -13.12 8.27
C ARG A 46 -4.69 -11.67 8.16
N LEU A 47 -5.20 -11.30 6.97
CA LEU A 47 -5.75 -9.97 6.77
C LEU A 47 -7.20 -9.86 7.28
N PHE A 48 -7.96 -10.94 7.10
CA PHE A 48 -9.31 -11.12 7.60
C PHE A 48 -9.30 -12.07 8.79
N GLY A 49 -9.88 -11.63 9.92
CA GLY A 49 -10.12 -12.51 11.06
C GLY A 49 -11.25 -13.50 10.75
N ALA A 50 -11.23 -14.68 11.37
CA ALA A 50 -12.29 -15.69 11.20
C ALA A 50 -13.70 -15.15 11.55
N ALA A 51 -13.78 -14.20 12.49
CA ALA A 51 -15.03 -13.52 12.90
C ALA A 51 -15.46 -12.37 11.96
N ARG A 52 -14.65 -12.05 10.95
CA ARG A 52 -14.88 -10.94 10.01
C ARG A 52 -15.24 -11.42 8.61
N PHE A 53 -15.40 -12.73 8.43
CA PHE A 53 -16.09 -13.28 7.28
C PHE A 53 -17.58 -13.04 7.53
N PRO A 54 -18.24 -12.12 6.81
CA PRO A 54 -19.67 -12.31 6.59
C PRO A 54 -19.83 -13.72 5.99
N GLU A 55 -20.89 -14.45 6.29
CA GLU A 55 -21.16 -15.80 5.75
C GLU A 55 -21.40 -15.77 4.22
N GLY A 56 -20.46 -15.24 3.43
CA GLY A 56 -20.62 -14.88 2.03
C GLY A 56 -19.32 -14.37 1.36
N CYS A 57 -19.50 -13.86 0.15
CA CYS A 57 -18.43 -13.42 -0.76
C CYS A 57 -17.79 -12.10 -0.31
N VAL A 58 -16.47 -12.07 -0.16
CA VAL A 58 -15.67 -10.90 0.22
C VAL A 58 -15.35 -10.05 -1.01
N ARG A 59 -16.00 -8.89 -1.12
CA ARG A 59 -15.80 -7.92 -2.20
C ARG A 59 -14.86 -6.81 -1.74
N CYS A 60 -13.78 -6.60 -2.48
CA CYS A 60 -12.75 -5.62 -2.14
C CYS A 60 -12.61 -4.56 -3.24
N ALA A 61 -12.58 -3.29 -2.84
CA ALA A 61 -12.12 -2.21 -3.69
C ALA A 61 -10.68 -1.85 -3.33
N VAL A 62 -9.83 -1.70 -4.33
CA VAL A 62 -8.46 -1.18 -4.16
C VAL A 62 -8.39 0.16 -4.89
N VAL A 63 -8.06 1.21 -4.14
CA VAL A 63 -8.05 2.58 -4.64
C VAL A 63 -6.61 3.07 -4.71
N GLY A 64 -6.07 3.10 -5.93
CA GLY A 64 -4.88 3.85 -6.28
C GLY A 64 -5.16 5.34 -6.35
N ASN A 65 -4.10 6.14 -6.52
CA ASN A 65 -4.20 7.60 -6.43
C ASN A 65 -4.25 8.31 -7.79
N GLY A 66 -4.40 7.57 -8.88
CA GLY A 66 -4.30 8.09 -10.26
C GLY A 66 -5.38 9.10 -10.62
N GLY A 67 -5.01 10.08 -11.47
CA GLY A 67 -5.89 11.16 -11.92
C GLY A 67 -7.19 10.75 -12.59
N ILE A 68 -7.30 9.51 -13.08
CA ILE A 68 -8.52 8.97 -13.68
C ILE A 68 -9.73 9.04 -12.73
N LEU A 69 -9.53 9.13 -11.41
CA LEU A 69 -10.62 9.28 -10.45
C LEU A 69 -11.18 10.69 -10.32
N ASN A 70 -10.49 11.75 -10.75
CA ASN A 70 -10.96 13.12 -10.57
C ASN A 70 -12.23 13.42 -11.37
N GLY A 71 -13.37 13.66 -10.73
CA GLY A 71 -14.68 13.81 -11.37
C GLY A 71 -15.26 12.49 -11.92
N SER A 72 -14.84 11.35 -11.38
CA SER A 72 -15.32 10.01 -11.75
C SER A 72 -16.63 9.60 -11.05
N ARG A 73 -16.96 10.24 -9.93
CA ARG A 73 -18.10 9.94 -9.06
C ARG A 73 -18.17 8.47 -8.60
N GLN A 74 -17.03 7.78 -8.55
CA GLN A 74 -16.97 6.36 -8.16
C GLN A 74 -17.07 6.13 -6.64
N GLY A 75 -17.15 7.19 -5.83
CA GLY A 75 -17.06 7.08 -4.38
C GLY A 75 -18.14 6.20 -3.75
N LYS A 76 -19.38 6.26 -4.25
CA LYS A 76 -20.47 5.39 -3.78
C LYS A 76 -20.23 3.92 -4.11
N GLU A 77 -19.73 3.62 -5.31
CA GLU A 77 -19.44 2.26 -5.75
C GLU A 77 -18.24 1.68 -4.97
N ILE A 78 -17.19 2.49 -4.77
CA ILE A 78 -16.05 2.13 -3.94
C ILE A 78 -16.51 1.78 -2.51
N ASP A 79 -17.31 2.65 -1.90
CA ASP A 79 -17.79 2.48 -0.54
C ASP A 79 -18.83 1.34 -0.41
N ALA A 80 -19.39 0.83 -1.51
CA ALA A 80 -20.29 -0.33 -1.50
C ALA A 80 -19.56 -1.67 -1.28
N HIS A 81 -18.24 -1.72 -1.43
CA HIS A 81 -17.45 -2.94 -1.19
C HIS A 81 -17.31 -3.23 0.32
N ASP A 82 -17.13 -4.50 0.69
CA ASP A 82 -16.95 -4.91 2.09
C ASP A 82 -15.69 -4.30 2.69
N PHE A 83 -14.59 -4.34 1.92
CA PHE A 83 -13.31 -3.79 2.31
C PHE A 83 -12.75 -2.83 1.25
N VAL A 84 -12.16 -1.74 1.73
CA VAL A 84 -11.50 -0.75 0.86
C VAL A 84 -10.04 -0.62 1.25
N PHE A 85 -9.15 -0.89 0.29
CA PHE A 85 -7.71 -0.75 0.40
C PHE A 85 -7.31 0.62 -0.17
N ARG A 86 -6.56 1.40 0.61
CA ARG A 86 -5.96 2.66 0.18
C ARG A 86 -4.47 2.66 0.50
N LEU A 87 -3.73 3.59 -0.08
CA LEU A 87 -2.27 3.59 0.05
C LEU A 87 -1.64 4.96 -0.26
N ASN A 88 -0.41 5.15 0.22
CA ASN A 88 0.38 6.37 -0.04
C ASN A 88 -0.43 7.65 0.25
N GLY A 89 -0.37 8.68 -0.61
CA GLY A 89 -1.14 9.93 -0.49
C GLY A 89 -2.64 9.79 -0.77
N ALA A 90 -3.37 9.01 0.03
CA ALA A 90 -4.80 8.80 -0.11
C ALA A 90 -5.63 10.01 0.39
N VAL A 91 -5.64 11.11 -0.38
CA VAL A 91 -6.42 12.32 -0.10
C VAL A 91 -7.92 12.02 -0.22
N ILE A 92 -8.69 12.17 0.86
CA ILE A 92 -10.15 11.96 0.81
C ILE A 92 -10.91 13.28 0.84
N LYS A 93 -10.47 14.21 1.69
CA LYS A 93 -11.19 15.45 1.94
C LYS A 93 -11.33 16.28 0.66
N GLY A 94 -12.57 16.54 0.25
CA GLY A 94 -12.89 17.27 -0.98
C GLY A 94 -12.99 16.41 -2.24
N PHE A 95 -12.77 15.10 -2.14
CA PHE A 95 -12.84 14.14 -3.24
C PHE A 95 -13.74 12.93 -2.91
N GLU A 96 -14.55 13.01 -1.85
CA GLU A 96 -15.36 11.92 -1.34
C GLU A 96 -16.34 11.37 -2.39
N GLU A 97 -16.87 12.24 -3.26
CA GLU A 97 -17.77 11.81 -4.34
C GLU A 97 -17.05 10.92 -5.36
N ASP A 98 -15.77 11.17 -5.60
CA ASP A 98 -14.95 10.46 -6.57
C ASP A 98 -14.32 9.20 -5.99
N VAL A 99 -13.78 9.29 -4.76
CA VAL A 99 -12.95 8.23 -4.19
C VAL A 99 -13.59 7.55 -3.00
N GLY A 100 -14.71 8.04 -2.47
CA GLY A 100 -15.38 7.49 -1.29
C GLY A 100 -14.66 7.84 0.01
N THR A 101 -15.20 7.32 1.12
CA THR A 101 -14.73 7.60 2.49
C THR A 101 -14.33 6.34 3.26
N LYS A 102 -14.78 5.17 2.80
CA LYS A 102 -14.49 3.89 3.46
C LYS A 102 -13.01 3.56 3.28
N ILE A 103 -12.43 3.07 4.37
CA ILE A 103 -11.07 2.56 4.43
C ILE A 103 -11.11 1.41 5.43
N SER A 104 -10.56 0.28 5.02
CA SER A 104 -10.38 -0.91 5.86
C SER A 104 -8.89 -1.18 6.06
N PHE A 105 -8.10 -1.04 4.99
CA PHE A 105 -6.65 -1.25 4.99
C PHE A 105 -5.94 -0.05 4.39
N TYR A 106 -4.84 0.36 5.02
CA TYR A 106 -3.96 1.41 4.52
C TYR A 106 -2.53 0.90 4.40
N GLY A 107 -2.03 0.80 3.17
CA GLY A 107 -0.71 0.25 2.83
C GLY A 107 0.31 1.32 2.49
N PHE A 108 1.53 1.18 3.00
CA PHE A 108 2.59 2.15 2.75
C PHE A 108 3.99 1.59 3.03
N THR A 109 5.00 2.25 2.47
CA THR A 109 6.35 2.30 3.05
C THR A 109 6.44 3.57 3.90
N VAL A 110 7.23 3.55 4.98
CA VAL A 110 7.42 4.71 5.86
C VAL A 110 7.94 5.92 5.07
N ASN A 111 8.83 5.69 4.10
CA ASN A 111 9.36 6.72 3.23
C ASN A 111 8.24 7.41 2.42
N THR A 112 7.44 6.62 1.68
CA THR A 112 6.38 7.17 0.83
C THR A 112 5.28 7.82 1.66
N MET A 113 4.94 7.27 2.83
CA MET A 113 3.99 7.87 3.76
C MET A 113 4.44 9.27 4.21
N LYS A 114 5.68 9.40 4.70
CA LYS A 114 6.22 10.70 5.14
C LYS A 114 6.28 11.71 3.99
N ASN A 115 6.77 11.29 2.82
CA ASN A 115 6.83 12.15 1.64
C ASN A 115 5.44 12.62 1.21
N SER A 116 4.44 11.74 1.26
CA SER A 116 3.05 12.09 0.94
C SER A 116 2.49 13.15 1.90
N LEU A 117 2.73 13.00 3.21
CA LEU A 117 2.27 13.98 4.22
C LEU A 117 2.85 15.38 4.02
N LEU A 118 4.05 15.47 3.43
CA LEU A 118 4.72 16.74 3.16
C LEU A 118 4.27 17.32 1.82
N ALA A 119 4.37 16.52 0.75
CA ALA A 119 4.09 16.95 -0.60
C ALA A 119 2.61 17.25 -0.83
N TYR A 120 1.71 16.52 -0.17
CA TYR A 120 0.27 16.61 -0.43
C TYR A 120 -0.52 17.28 0.68
N LYS A 121 0.17 17.97 1.60
CA LYS A 121 -0.45 18.76 2.66
C LYS A 121 -1.43 19.79 2.11
N GLU A 122 -1.06 20.47 1.02
CA GLU A 122 -1.89 21.49 0.35
C GLU A 122 -3.16 20.91 -0.28
N TYR A 123 -3.13 19.63 -0.66
CA TYR A 123 -4.29 18.91 -1.21
C TYR A 123 -5.16 18.26 -0.12
N GLY A 124 -4.79 18.41 1.16
CA GLY A 124 -5.56 17.92 2.29
C GLY A 124 -5.05 16.62 2.91
N PHE A 125 -3.91 16.08 2.48
CA PHE A 125 -3.28 14.91 3.12
C PHE A 125 -2.48 15.32 4.36
N THR A 126 -3.18 15.72 5.43
CA THR A 126 -2.55 16.23 6.67
C THR A 126 -2.25 15.14 7.69
N GLN A 127 -2.88 13.97 7.57
CA GLN A 127 -2.70 12.83 8.46
C GLN A 127 -3.01 11.54 7.73
N ILE A 128 -2.41 10.43 8.18
CA ILE A 128 -2.81 9.10 7.72
C ILE A 128 -4.18 8.72 8.29
N PRO A 129 -4.93 7.82 7.63
CA PRO A 129 -6.26 7.45 8.10
C PRO A 129 -6.25 6.71 9.43
N GLN A 130 -7.06 7.17 10.41
CA GLN A 130 -7.07 6.65 11.78
C GLN A 130 -8.02 5.47 11.98
N GLY A 131 -7.73 4.61 12.97
CA GLY A 131 -8.58 3.48 13.37
C GLY A 131 -8.66 2.35 12.32
N LYS A 132 -7.67 2.24 11.45
CA LYS A 132 -7.62 1.28 10.33
C LYS A 132 -6.54 0.22 10.54
N VAL A 133 -6.55 -0.83 9.72
CA VAL A 133 -5.45 -1.80 9.68
C VAL A 133 -4.35 -1.24 8.78
N TYR A 134 -3.17 -1.05 9.33
CA TYR A 134 -2.00 -0.57 8.61
C TYR A 134 -1.16 -1.73 8.09
N ILE A 135 -0.86 -1.73 6.79
CA ILE A 135 -0.03 -2.75 6.14
C ILE A 135 1.33 -2.14 5.81
N PHE A 136 2.35 -2.53 6.57
CA PHE A 136 3.72 -2.12 6.33
C PHE A 136 4.33 -2.95 5.20
N ILE A 137 4.94 -2.27 4.23
CA ILE A 137 5.74 -2.90 3.18
C ILE A 137 7.20 -2.90 3.64
N PRO A 138 7.87 -4.06 3.73
CA PRO A 138 9.23 -4.16 4.28
C PRO A 138 10.31 -3.70 3.29
N SER A 139 10.27 -2.44 2.88
CA SER A 139 11.16 -1.86 1.86
C SER A 139 12.47 -1.31 2.43
N ASP A 140 12.54 -1.07 3.74
CA ASP A 140 13.69 -0.50 4.44
C ASP A 140 13.66 -0.92 5.92
N MET A 141 14.79 -0.77 6.64
CA MET A 141 14.84 -0.95 8.09
C MET A 141 13.83 -0.05 8.83
N ARG A 142 13.58 1.15 8.30
CA ARG A 142 12.60 2.11 8.83
C ARG A 142 11.20 1.52 8.97
N ASP A 143 10.80 0.65 8.04
CA ASP A 143 9.49 0.00 8.10
C ASP A 143 9.38 -0.92 9.33
N TYR A 144 10.46 -1.65 9.66
CA TYR A 144 10.51 -2.53 10.84
C TYR A 144 10.58 -1.76 12.15
N VAL A 145 11.36 -0.67 12.20
CA VAL A 145 11.53 0.16 13.39
C VAL A 145 10.24 0.92 13.69
N MET A 146 9.59 1.49 12.67
CA MET A 146 8.29 2.15 12.81
C MET A 146 7.22 1.15 13.25
N LEU A 147 7.15 -0.04 12.64
CA LEU A 147 6.20 -1.08 13.03
C LEU A 147 6.36 -1.48 14.50
N LYS A 148 7.60 -1.73 14.94
CA LYS A 148 7.89 -2.04 16.35
C LYS A 148 7.41 -0.94 17.28
N SER A 149 7.73 0.32 16.96
CA SER A 149 7.40 1.48 17.80
C SER A 149 5.88 1.70 17.86
N ALA A 150 5.18 1.54 16.72
CA ALA A 150 3.73 1.64 16.64
C ALA A 150 3.01 0.56 17.46
N VAL A 151 3.48 -0.69 17.42
CA VAL A 151 2.92 -1.79 18.23
C VAL A 151 3.15 -1.56 19.73
N LEU A 152 4.29 -1.00 20.11
CA LEU A 152 4.64 -0.72 21.51
C LEU A 152 4.04 0.60 22.04
N GLY A 153 3.49 1.46 21.17
CA GLY A 153 2.96 2.76 21.56
C GLY A 153 4.04 3.75 22.01
N ILE A 154 5.26 3.63 21.49
CA ILE A 154 6.40 4.48 21.87
C ILE A 154 6.89 5.33 20.70
N PRO A 155 7.55 6.47 20.96
CA PRO A 155 8.28 7.20 19.92
C PRO A 155 9.38 6.32 19.32
N VAL A 156 9.65 6.50 18.02
CA VAL A 156 10.76 5.79 17.35
C VAL A 156 12.09 6.15 18.02
N PRO A 157 12.79 5.18 18.65
CA PRO A 157 13.95 5.48 19.49
C PRO A 157 15.23 5.73 18.68
N ASP A 158 15.38 5.05 17.53
CA ASP A 158 16.58 5.01 16.71
C ASP A 158 16.24 5.14 15.20
N GLY A 159 17.20 5.59 14.40
CA GLY A 159 17.11 5.60 12.93
C GLY A 159 16.74 6.96 12.30
N TYR A 160 16.92 7.04 10.97
CA TYR A 160 16.70 8.23 10.12
C TYR A 160 15.22 8.62 9.95
N ASP A 161 14.34 8.23 10.88
CA ASP A 161 12.93 8.63 10.83
C ASP A 161 12.70 10.08 11.24
N LYS A 162 13.76 10.81 11.64
CA LYS A 162 13.71 12.24 11.91
C LYS A 162 13.82 13.13 10.66
N GLU A 163 14.36 12.64 9.54
CA GLU A 163 14.58 13.45 8.33
C GLU A 163 13.91 12.88 7.06
N ILE A 164 13.86 13.70 6.01
CA ILE A 164 13.30 13.40 4.68
C ILE A 164 14.47 13.24 3.71
N ILE A 165 15.08 12.05 3.60
CA ILE A 165 16.26 11.89 2.73
C ILE A 165 16.33 10.51 2.07
N ASN A 166 16.72 10.57 0.78
CA ASN A 166 17.21 9.56 -0.14
C ASN A 166 17.54 8.19 0.52
N THR A 167 16.67 7.21 0.28
CA THR A 167 16.88 5.84 0.77
C THR A 167 17.98 5.16 -0.05
N GLN A 168 18.91 4.50 0.62
CA GLN A 168 19.94 3.65 0.00
C GLN A 168 19.36 2.55 -0.90
N TYR A 169 18.06 2.24 -0.80
CA TYR A 169 17.36 1.25 -1.62
C TYR A 169 16.38 1.87 -2.64
N GLY A 170 16.40 3.19 -2.84
CA GLY A 170 15.46 3.90 -3.71
C GLY A 170 15.55 3.51 -5.19
N TYR A 171 16.64 2.86 -5.60
CA TYR A 171 16.89 2.35 -6.96
C TYR A 171 16.55 0.86 -7.14
N LEU A 172 16.21 0.13 -6.08
CA LEU A 172 15.89 -1.28 -6.22
C LEU A 172 14.51 -1.44 -6.86
N TYR A 173 14.45 -2.21 -7.94
CA TYR A 173 13.20 -2.51 -8.63
C TYR A 173 12.24 -3.30 -7.73
N MET A 174 11.04 -2.78 -7.51
CA MET A 174 9.93 -3.44 -6.82
C MET A 174 8.59 -3.02 -7.42
N PRO A 175 7.53 -3.84 -7.36
CA PRO A 175 6.20 -3.37 -7.74
C PRO A 175 5.80 -2.12 -6.92
N SER A 176 5.00 -1.25 -7.50
CA SER A 176 4.45 -0.09 -6.80
C SER A 176 3.70 -0.54 -5.54
N THR A 177 3.62 0.34 -4.51
CA THR A 177 2.73 0.09 -3.35
C THR A 177 1.32 -0.27 -3.82
N GLY A 178 0.85 0.35 -4.91
CA GLY A 178 -0.46 0.08 -5.51
C GLY A 178 -0.56 -1.35 -6.01
N ALA A 179 0.41 -1.80 -6.79
CA ALA A 179 0.48 -3.18 -7.26
C ALA A 179 0.53 -4.19 -6.12
N LEU A 180 1.33 -3.92 -5.08
CA LEU A 180 1.41 -4.80 -3.90
C LEU A 180 0.06 -4.92 -3.19
N MET A 181 -0.67 -3.81 -3.03
CA MET A 181 -1.98 -3.80 -2.39
C MET A 181 -3.05 -4.46 -3.26
N LEU A 182 -3.01 -4.25 -4.57
CA LEU A 182 -3.94 -4.86 -5.52
C LEU A 182 -3.75 -6.38 -5.60
N LEU A 183 -2.50 -6.84 -5.73
CA LEU A 183 -2.18 -8.26 -5.69
C LEU A 183 -2.50 -8.89 -4.33
N THR A 184 -2.32 -8.16 -3.23
CA THR A 184 -2.74 -8.64 -1.90
C THR A 184 -4.24 -8.86 -1.82
N ALA A 185 -5.06 -7.94 -2.35
CA ALA A 185 -6.50 -8.11 -2.40
C ALA A 185 -6.88 -9.32 -3.28
N LEU A 186 -6.23 -9.52 -4.43
CA LEU A 186 -6.48 -10.69 -5.30
C LEU A 186 -6.17 -12.04 -4.63
N HIS A 187 -5.24 -12.08 -3.69
CA HIS A 187 -4.90 -13.30 -2.96
C HIS A 187 -5.74 -13.52 -1.69
N THR A 188 -6.61 -12.57 -1.33
CA THR A 188 -7.32 -12.61 -0.05
C THR A 188 -8.82 -12.37 -0.14
N CYS A 189 -9.31 -11.73 -1.22
CA CYS A 189 -10.72 -11.43 -1.47
C CYS A 189 -11.28 -12.33 -2.57
N ASP A 190 -12.60 -12.51 -2.59
CA ASP A 190 -13.30 -13.32 -3.59
C ASP A 190 -13.56 -12.53 -4.90
N GLN A 191 -13.80 -11.23 -4.79
CA GLN A 191 -13.90 -10.31 -5.93
C GLN A 191 -13.12 -9.02 -5.65
N VAL A 192 -12.40 -8.55 -6.67
CA VAL A 192 -11.60 -7.32 -6.60
C VAL A 192 -11.98 -6.33 -7.69
N SER A 193 -12.16 -5.08 -7.29
CA SER A 193 -12.34 -3.93 -8.18
C SER A 193 -11.21 -2.93 -7.96
N ALA A 194 -10.51 -2.55 -9.04
CA ALA A 194 -9.38 -1.64 -9.04
C ALA A 194 -9.81 -0.25 -9.55
N TYR A 195 -9.57 0.78 -8.74
CA TYR A 195 -9.91 2.17 -9.02
C TYR A 195 -8.65 3.04 -8.96
N GLY A 196 -8.46 3.97 -9.90
CA GLY A 196 -7.31 4.89 -9.84
C GLY A 196 -5.95 4.25 -10.15
N PHE A 197 -5.96 3.10 -10.83
CA PHE A 197 -4.77 2.45 -11.38
C PHE A 197 -4.50 2.96 -12.80
N ILE A 198 -3.25 2.80 -13.26
CA ILE A 198 -2.85 3.18 -14.61
C ILE A 198 -3.62 2.39 -15.68
N THR A 199 -4.09 3.09 -16.71
CA THR A 199 -4.83 2.55 -17.87
C THR A 199 -4.18 3.02 -19.18
N ASP A 200 -4.58 2.44 -20.31
CA ASP A 200 -4.04 2.80 -21.65
C ASP A 200 -4.10 4.31 -21.94
N ASN A 201 -5.13 4.99 -21.44
CA ASN A 201 -5.36 6.42 -21.63
C ASN A 201 -4.92 7.30 -20.46
N TYR A 202 -4.01 6.83 -19.59
CA TYR A 202 -3.55 7.56 -18.40
C TYR A 202 -3.13 9.01 -18.70
N ARG A 203 -2.54 9.27 -19.88
CA ARG A 203 -2.09 10.60 -20.32
C ARG A 203 -3.21 11.62 -20.46
N GLN A 204 -4.47 11.19 -20.51
CA GLN A 204 -5.61 12.10 -20.53
C GLN A 204 -5.82 12.80 -19.18
N PHE A 205 -5.43 12.15 -18.09
CA PHE A 205 -5.61 12.62 -16.71
C PHE A 205 -4.32 13.20 -16.11
N SER A 206 -4.43 13.82 -14.93
CA SER A 206 -3.27 14.20 -14.12
C SER A 206 -2.59 12.97 -13.51
N ASP A 207 -1.41 13.16 -12.93
CA ASP A 207 -0.73 12.14 -12.13
C ASP A 207 -1.64 11.66 -10.99
N HIS A 208 -2.09 12.59 -10.15
CA HIS A 208 -2.99 12.30 -9.03
C HIS A 208 -4.37 12.93 -9.17
N TYR A 209 -5.41 12.29 -8.61
CA TYR A 209 -6.79 12.80 -8.71
C TYR A 209 -7.03 14.12 -7.96
N TYR A 210 -6.16 14.44 -7.00
CA TYR A 210 -6.31 15.63 -6.15
C TYR A 210 -5.53 16.86 -6.64
N GLU A 211 -4.84 16.74 -7.76
CA GLU A 211 -4.07 17.85 -8.34
C GLU A 211 -5.01 18.83 -9.05
N ARG A 212 -4.86 20.12 -8.73
CA ARG A 212 -5.66 21.20 -9.33
C ARG A 212 -5.25 21.52 -10.76
N GLU A 213 -3.97 21.35 -11.06
CA GLU A 213 -3.39 21.53 -12.38
C GLU A 213 -2.86 20.18 -12.87
N LYS A 214 -3.04 19.91 -14.17
CA LYS A 214 -2.61 18.65 -14.77
C LYS A 214 -1.09 18.50 -14.70
N LYS A 215 -0.62 17.47 -14.00
CA LYS A 215 0.77 17.04 -13.97
C LYS A 215 0.95 15.74 -14.77
N PRO A 216 2.04 15.59 -15.53
CA PRO A 216 2.33 14.33 -16.20
C PRO A 216 2.72 13.25 -15.19
N LEU A 217 2.25 12.02 -15.38
CA LEU A 217 2.72 10.86 -14.63
C LEU A 217 4.22 10.65 -14.87
N VAL A 218 4.99 10.63 -13.78
CA VAL A 218 6.44 10.38 -13.82
C VAL A 218 6.72 8.89 -13.61
N PHE A 219 7.42 8.28 -14.56
CA PHE A 219 7.86 6.89 -14.46
C PHE A 219 9.22 6.84 -13.75
N TYR A 220 9.22 6.42 -12.49
CA TYR A 220 10.45 6.23 -11.73
C TYR A 220 11.04 4.84 -12.01
N ALA A 221 12.36 4.74 -12.12
CA ALA A 221 13.05 3.50 -12.48
C ALA A 221 12.88 2.35 -11.47
N ASN A 222 12.38 2.65 -10.26
CA ASN A 222 12.18 1.66 -9.20
C ASN A 222 10.90 0.82 -9.36
N HIS A 223 10.02 1.13 -10.32
CA HIS A 223 8.85 0.30 -10.66
C HIS A 223 8.44 0.48 -12.14
N ASP A 224 7.96 -0.59 -12.77
CA ASP A 224 7.51 -0.55 -14.17
C ASP A 224 6.00 -0.40 -14.25
N MET A 225 5.54 0.85 -14.33
CA MET A 225 4.12 1.18 -14.44
C MET A 225 3.49 0.69 -15.76
N LEU A 226 4.26 0.51 -16.83
CA LEU A 226 3.72 -0.01 -18.09
C LEU A 226 3.48 -1.51 -18.00
N LEU A 227 4.40 -2.24 -17.37
CA LEU A 227 4.19 -3.65 -17.05
C LEU A 227 2.98 -3.83 -16.12
N GLU A 228 2.85 -2.98 -15.10
CA GLU A 228 1.66 -2.96 -14.23
C GLU A 228 0.37 -2.70 -15.02
N ALA A 229 0.36 -1.70 -15.92
CA ALA A 229 -0.81 -1.39 -16.77
C ALA A 229 -1.24 -2.60 -17.62
N GLU A 230 -0.29 -3.27 -18.28
CA GLU A 230 -0.59 -4.45 -19.09
C GLU A 230 -1.08 -5.63 -18.23
N LEU A 231 -0.56 -5.79 -17.02
CA LEU A 231 -1.04 -6.78 -16.07
C LEU A 231 -2.50 -6.52 -15.67
N TRP A 232 -2.85 -5.26 -15.34
CA TRP A 232 -4.20 -4.88 -14.95
C TRP A 232 -5.20 -5.10 -16.08
N LYS A 233 -4.81 -4.74 -17.30
CA LYS A 233 -5.60 -4.98 -18.51
C LYS A 233 -5.83 -6.47 -18.76
N SER A 234 -4.81 -7.30 -18.56
CA SER A 234 -4.93 -8.76 -18.68
C SER A 234 -5.88 -9.34 -17.65
N PHE A 235 -5.74 -8.98 -16.37
CA PHE A 235 -6.63 -9.43 -15.30
C PHE A 235 -8.08 -8.97 -15.52
N HIS A 236 -8.27 -7.77 -16.06
CA HIS A 236 -9.60 -7.30 -16.41
C HIS A 236 -10.24 -8.10 -17.54
N ARG A 237 -9.52 -8.32 -18.64
CA ARG A 237 -10.01 -9.08 -19.81
C ARG A 237 -10.32 -10.54 -19.49
N THR A 238 -9.59 -11.13 -18.55
CA THR A 238 -9.77 -12.53 -18.12
C THR A 238 -10.80 -12.70 -17.00
N GLY A 239 -11.41 -11.61 -16.52
CA GLY A 239 -12.42 -11.65 -15.46
C GLY A 239 -11.86 -11.91 -14.06
N ILE A 240 -10.54 -11.86 -13.87
CA ILE A 240 -9.88 -12.02 -12.56
C ILE A 240 -10.18 -10.81 -11.66
N MET A 241 -10.30 -9.62 -12.25
CA MET A 241 -10.66 -8.40 -11.53
C MET A 241 -11.45 -7.44 -12.39
N THR A 242 -12.16 -6.49 -11.78
CA THR A 242 -12.74 -5.36 -12.49
C THR A 242 -11.79 -4.18 -12.44
N LEU A 243 -11.42 -3.60 -13.59
CA LEU A 243 -10.59 -2.40 -13.67
C LEU A 243 -11.45 -1.22 -14.10
N TYR A 244 -11.50 -0.17 -13.27
CA TYR A 244 -12.16 1.08 -13.64
C TYR A 244 -11.42 1.77 -14.78
N GLN A 245 -12.14 2.07 -15.86
CA GLN A 245 -11.65 2.72 -17.07
C GLN A 245 -12.72 3.73 -17.53
N ARG A 246 -12.28 4.87 -18.09
CA ARG A 246 -13.14 5.87 -18.73
C ARG A 246 -12.33 6.77 -19.65
#